data_AF-A0A087T5P5-F1
#
_entry.id   AF-A0A087T5P5-F1
#
_cell.length_a   1.000
_cell.length_b   1.000
_cell.length_c   1.000
_cell.angle_alpha   90.00
_cell.angle_beta   90.00
_cell.angle_gamma   90.00
#
_symmetry.space_group_name_H-M   'P 1'
#
loop_
_entity.id
_entity.type
_entity.pdbx_description
1 polymer ?
#
loop_
_entity_poly.entity_id
_entity_poly.type
_entity_poly.pdbx_seq_one_letter_code
_entity_poly.pdbx_strand_id
1 'polypeptide(L)'
;MLWLLLSMMFSAFALLAKEQGITVLTVCIAWRILQLIGNTRWETPKILLKKGIFLLTDAILWITILMFVMLVAFRLWMLQGSMPRFSEEDNPASFCPSLLTRFYTYSYLAAFNFWMLLNPSTLSYDWQMGSIPLVTSVFDIRNVASALLFLFLGVSALQLLLSP
;
A
#
# COMPACT_ATOMS: atom_id res chain seq x y z
N MET A 1 -19.88 7.89 -5.64
CA MET A 1 -18.90 9.00 -5.81
C MET A 1 -18.53 9.69 -4.51
N LEU A 2 -19.46 9.89 -3.57
CA LEU A 2 -19.14 10.45 -2.24
C LEU A 2 -17.97 9.75 -1.52
N TRP A 3 -17.98 8.41 -1.49
CA TRP A 3 -16.90 7.61 -0.90
C TRP A 3 -15.50 7.97 -1.41
N LEU A 4 -15.32 8.13 -2.73
CA LEU A 4 -14.04 8.45 -3.35
C LEU A 4 -13.59 9.87 -2.98
N LEU A 5 -14.52 10.84 -2.96
CA LEU A 5 -14.23 12.20 -2.51
C LEU A 5 -13.77 12.22 -1.04
N LEU A 6 -14.45 11.48 -0.17
CA LEU A 6 -14.06 11.32 1.23
C LEU A 6 -12.68 10.65 1.37
N SER A 7 -12.42 9.58 0.61
CA SER A 7 -11.09 8.93 0.59
C SER A 7 -9.99 9.89 0.15
N MET A 8 -10.25 10.73 -0.85
CA MET A 8 -9.31 11.75 -1.32
C MET A 8 -9.04 12.81 -0.26
N MET A 9 -10.07 13.30 0.45
CA MET A 9 -9.92 14.25 1.55
C MET A 9 -9.15 13.65 2.73
N PHE A 10 -9.51 12.44 3.17
CA PHE A 10 -8.83 11.76 4.26
C PHE A 10 -7.39 11.40 3.91
N SER A 11 -7.09 11.07 2.65
CA SER A 11 -5.71 10.86 2.20
C SER A 11 -4.88 12.14 2.33
N ALA A 12 -5.44 13.30 1.99
CA ALA A 12 -4.74 14.58 2.17
C ALA A 12 -4.43 14.84 3.65
N PHE A 13 -5.40 14.65 4.56
CA PHE A 13 -5.16 14.80 6.00
C PHE A 13 -4.16 13.77 6.54
N ALA A 14 -4.27 12.51 6.11
CA ALA A 14 -3.33 11.45 6.49
C ALA A 14 -1.90 11.77 6.03
N LEU A 15 -1.74 12.35 4.82
CA LEU A 15 -0.43 12.73 4.29
C LEU A 15 0.26 13.82 5.11
N LEU A 16 -0.51 14.76 5.68
CA LEU A 16 0.03 15.77 6.59
C LEU A 16 0.64 15.12 7.84
N ALA A 17 0.01 14.06 8.35
CA ALA A 17 0.53 13.30 9.48
C ALA A 17 1.73 12.42 9.10
N LYS A 18 1.58 11.57 8.07
CA LYS A 18 2.60 10.60 7.62
C LYS A 18 2.56 10.42 6.11
N GLU A 19 3.73 10.27 5.50
CA GLU A 19 3.89 10.06 4.05
C GLU A 19 3.11 8.86 3.48
N GLN A 20 2.87 7.84 4.29
CA GLN A 20 2.08 6.66 3.92
C GLN A 20 0.63 7.00 3.55
N GLY A 21 0.11 8.16 3.97
CA GLY A 21 -1.22 8.63 3.59
C GLY A 21 -1.45 8.73 2.07
N ILE A 22 -0.38 8.90 1.27
CA ILE A 22 -0.49 8.97 -0.19
C ILE A 22 -0.93 7.63 -0.82
N THR A 23 -0.67 6.50 -0.16
CA THR A 23 -0.98 5.16 -0.68
C THR A 23 -2.47 4.96 -0.94
N VAL A 24 -3.34 5.66 -0.18
CA VAL A 24 -4.79 5.63 -0.39
C VAL A 24 -5.17 6.11 -1.80
N LEU A 25 -4.52 7.15 -2.32
CA LEU A 25 -4.75 7.62 -3.69
C LEU A 25 -4.24 6.63 -4.73
N THR A 26 -3.12 5.96 -4.48
CA THR A 26 -2.63 4.89 -5.35
C THR A 26 -3.66 3.76 -5.47
N VAL A 27 -4.27 3.35 -4.35
CA VAL A 27 -5.35 2.35 -4.35
C VAL A 27 -6.58 2.86 -5.08
N CYS A 28 -6.98 4.12 -4.87
CA CYS A 28 -8.11 4.73 -5.56
C CYS A 28 -7.92 4.77 -7.09
N ILE A 29 -6.72 5.13 -7.55
CA ILE A 29 -6.34 5.15 -8.97
C ILE A 29 -6.40 3.73 -9.55
N ALA A 30 -5.76 2.76 -8.90
CA ALA A 30 -5.76 1.37 -9.34
C ALA A 30 -7.20 0.82 -9.42
N TRP A 31 -8.01 1.07 -8.38
CA TRP A 31 -9.40 0.66 -8.34
C TRP A 31 -10.24 1.31 -9.45
N ARG A 32 -10.04 2.60 -9.72
CA ARG A 32 -10.73 3.29 -10.82
C ARG A 32 -10.34 2.71 -12.17
N ILE A 33 -9.05 2.45 -12.41
CA ILE A 33 -8.57 1.80 -13.63
C ILE A 33 -9.23 0.42 -13.80
N LEU A 34 -9.29 -0.39 -12.75
CA LEU A 34 -9.92 -1.71 -12.79
C LEU A 34 -11.42 -1.61 -13.16
N GLN A 35 -12.16 -0.64 -12.60
CA GLN A 35 -13.56 -0.40 -12.99
C GLN A 35 -13.72 -0.01 -14.46
N LEU A 36 -12.82 0.81 -14.98
CA LEU A 36 -12.88 1.34 -16.36
C LEU A 36 -12.45 0.30 -17.39
N ILE A 37 -11.47 -0.55 -17.05
CA ILE A 37 -11.04 -1.66 -17.89
C ILE A 37 -12.07 -2.79 -17.87
N GLY A 38 -12.70 -3.09 -16.73
CA GLY A 38 -13.65 -4.18 -16.59
C GLY A 38 -13.02 -5.58 -16.68
N ASN A 39 -13.74 -6.60 -16.21
CA ASN A 39 -13.26 -7.98 -16.16
C ASN A 39 -13.58 -8.73 -17.46
N THR A 40 -12.80 -8.51 -18.52
CA THR A 40 -12.99 -9.29 -19.76
C THR A 40 -11.65 -9.87 -20.22
N ARG A 41 -11.57 -11.20 -20.23
CA ARG A 41 -10.33 -11.95 -20.51
C ARG A 41 -9.98 -12.03 -22.01
N TRP A 42 -10.93 -11.78 -22.90
CA TRP A 42 -10.76 -11.88 -24.36
C TRP A 42 -11.27 -10.62 -25.01
N GLU A 43 -10.36 -9.73 -25.40
CA GLU A 43 -10.73 -8.42 -25.97
C GLU A 43 -10.15 -8.23 -27.36
N THR A 44 -10.99 -7.73 -28.27
CA THR A 44 -10.55 -7.33 -29.61
C THR A 44 -9.79 -6.00 -29.55
N PRO A 45 -8.89 -5.70 -30.49
CA PRO A 45 -8.14 -4.43 -30.52
C PRO A 45 -9.04 -3.19 -30.53
N LYS A 46 -10.25 -3.28 -31.12
CA LYS A 46 -11.25 -2.19 -31.09
C LYS A 46 -11.77 -1.91 -29.67
N ILE A 47 -11.98 -2.96 -28.87
CA ILE A 47 -12.44 -2.80 -27.49
C ILE A 47 -11.31 -2.27 -26.61
N LEU A 48 -10.07 -2.72 -26.81
CA LEU A 48 -8.88 -2.17 -26.14
C LEU A 48 -8.73 -0.66 -26.42
N LEU A 49 -8.88 -0.23 -27.69
CA LEU A 49 -8.83 1.18 -28.03
C LEU A 49 -9.95 1.98 -27.35
N LYS A 50 -11.18 1.44 -27.32
CA LYS A 50 -12.32 2.08 -26.65
C LYS A 50 -12.08 2.22 -25.14
N LYS A 51 -11.54 1.19 -24.48
CA LYS A 51 -11.16 1.23 -23.05
C LYS A 51 -10.06 2.26 -22.80
N GLY A 52 -9.05 2.32 -23.68
CA GLY A 52 -7.99 3.32 -23.63
C GLY A 52 -8.54 4.75 -23.73
N ILE A 53 -9.42 5.02 -24.69
CA ILE A 53 -10.11 6.31 -24.82
C ILE A 53 -10.91 6.61 -23.55
N PHE A 54 -11.64 5.63 -23.01
CA PHE A 54 -12.45 5.81 -21.81
C PHE A 54 -11.60 6.20 -20.59
N LEU A 55 -10.45 5.54 -20.39
CA LEU A 55 -9.45 5.91 -19.37
C LEU A 55 -8.98 7.35 -19.55
N LEU A 56 -8.67 7.75 -20.79
CA LEU A 56 -8.21 9.12 -21.09
C LEU A 56 -9.30 10.17 -20.89
N THR A 57 -10.57 9.83 -21.04
CA THR A 57 -11.70 10.76 -20.86
C THR A 57 -12.28 10.78 -19.46
N ASP A 58 -11.87 9.86 -18.57
CA ASP A 58 -12.48 9.75 -17.25
C ASP A 58 -12.02 10.87 -16.31
N ALA A 59 -12.90 11.86 -16.09
CA ALA A 59 -12.60 13.02 -15.26
C ALA A 59 -12.21 12.65 -13.82
N ILE A 60 -12.82 11.61 -13.26
CA ILE A 60 -12.56 11.17 -11.88
C ILE A 60 -11.13 10.65 -11.74
N LEU A 61 -10.71 9.76 -12.63
CA LEU A 61 -9.34 9.24 -12.66
C LEU A 61 -8.32 10.38 -12.71
N TRP A 62 -8.52 11.34 -13.61
CA TRP A 62 -7.59 12.46 -13.77
C TRP A 62 -7.60 13.43 -12.59
N ILE A 63 -8.75 13.68 -11.97
CA ILE A 63 -8.82 14.46 -10.72
C ILE A 63 -8.02 13.76 -9.62
N THR A 64 -8.16 12.44 -9.46
CA THR A 64 -7.41 11.67 -8.46
C THR A 64 -5.91 11.65 -8.74
N ILE A 65 -5.50 11.50 -10.02
CA ILE A 65 -4.09 11.58 -10.44
C ILE A 65 -3.52 12.97 -10.17
N LEU A 66 -4.25 14.03 -10.54
CA LEU A 66 -3.84 15.40 -10.29
C LEU A 66 -3.66 15.66 -8.80
N MET A 67 -4.61 15.21 -7.97
CA MET A 67 -4.48 15.26 -6.51
C MET A 67 -3.26 14.53 -6.00
N PHE A 68 -2.99 13.32 -6.48
CA PHE A 68 -1.80 12.55 -6.11
C PHE A 68 -0.52 13.34 -6.41
N VAL A 69 -0.39 13.87 -7.64
CA VAL A 69 0.78 14.64 -8.06
C VAL A 69 0.94 15.91 -7.23
N MET A 70 -0.15 16.67 -7.00
CA MET A 70 -0.11 17.89 -6.18
C MET A 70 0.32 17.60 -4.74
N LEU A 71 -0.19 16.53 -4.13
CA LEU A 71 0.13 16.14 -2.77
C LEU A 71 1.56 15.62 -2.62
N VAL A 72 2.06 14.84 -3.59
CA VAL A 72 3.47 14.44 -3.64
C VAL A 72 4.38 15.66 -3.77
N ALA A 73 4.06 16.58 -4.69
CA ALA A 73 4.83 17.81 -4.87
C ALA A 73 4.83 18.66 -3.59
N PHE A 74 3.67 18.82 -2.94
CA PHE A 74 3.55 19.51 -1.66
C PHE A 74 4.39 18.84 -0.57
N ARG A 75 4.38 17.50 -0.47
CA ARG A 75 5.19 16.76 0.50
C ARG A 75 6.69 16.92 0.26
N LEU A 76 7.13 16.86 -1.00
CA LEU A 76 8.53 17.09 -1.38
C LEU A 76 8.97 18.53 -1.08
N TRP A 77 8.09 19.50 -1.32
CA TRP A 77 8.32 20.88 -0.95
C TRP A 77 8.48 21.06 0.56
N MET A 78 7.63 20.44 1.38
CA MET A 78 7.78 20.44 2.84
C MET A 78 9.13 19.89 3.30
N LEU A 79 9.65 18.87 2.59
CA LEU A 79 10.95 18.26 2.86
C LEU A 79 12.13 19.04 2.25
N GLN A 80 11.88 20.24 1.68
CA GLN A 80 12.90 21.07 1.02
C GLN A 80 13.67 20.31 -0.08
N GLY A 81 12.99 19.39 -0.78
CA GLY A 81 13.59 18.56 -1.82
C GLY A 81 14.53 17.46 -1.30
N SER A 82 14.63 17.26 0.02
CA SER A 82 15.39 16.16 0.62
C SER A 82 14.53 14.89 0.77
N MET A 83 15.18 13.73 0.73
CA MET A 83 14.51 12.46 1.04
C MET A 83 14.42 12.26 2.56
N PRO A 84 13.39 11.55 3.07
CA PRO A 84 13.38 11.11 4.46
C PRO A 84 14.67 10.34 4.78
N ARG A 85 15.35 10.74 5.87
CA ARG A 85 16.51 10.03 6.39
C ARG A 85 16.05 9.23 7.59
N PHE A 86 16.28 7.92 7.55
CA PHE A 86 15.99 7.03 8.66
C PHE A 86 17.28 6.66 9.36
N SER A 87 17.25 6.58 10.70
CA SER A 87 18.32 5.99 11.49
C SER A 87 18.05 4.50 11.77
N GLU A 88 19.03 3.81 12.36
CA GLU A 88 18.85 2.42 12.81
C GLU A 88 17.77 2.32 13.88
N GLU A 89 17.67 3.32 14.75
CA GLU A 89 16.61 3.42 15.75
C GLU A 89 15.22 3.60 15.11
N ASP A 90 15.13 4.23 13.94
CA ASP A 90 13.85 4.40 13.22
C ASP A 90 13.38 3.12 12.54
N ASN A 91 14.31 2.30 12.05
CA ASN A 91 13.97 1.10 11.29
C ASN A 91 15.09 0.05 11.40
N PRO A 92 15.19 -0.65 12.53
CA PRO A 92 16.29 -1.58 12.78
C PRO A 92 16.35 -2.71 11.74
N ALA A 93 15.18 -3.08 11.17
CA ALA A 93 15.12 -4.06 10.09
C ALA A 93 15.86 -3.57 8.84
N SER A 94 15.68 -2.33 8.41
CA SER A 94 16.34 -1.78 7.20
C SER A 94 17.86 -1.85 7.28
N PHE A 95 18.42 -1.63 8.47
CA PHE A 95 19.86 -1.56 8.73
C PHE A 95 20.51 -2.91 9.06
N CYS A 96 19.72 -3.98 9.20
CA CYS A 96 20.26 -5.30 9.47
C CYS A 96 21.08 -5.84 8.26
N PRO A 97 22.32 -6.34 8.46
CA PRO A 97 23.16 -6.82 7.36
C PRO A 97 22.62 -8.11 6.70
N SER A 98 21.85 -8.91 7.43
CA SER A 98 21.30 -10.17 6.92
C SER A 98 20.04 -9.92 6.09
N LEU A 99 20.11 -10.16 4.78
CA LEU A 99 18.95 -10.07 3.89
C LEU A 99 17.79 -11.00 4.30
N LEU A 100 18.09 -12.17 4.86
CA LEU A 100 17.07 -13.11 5.34
C LEU A 100 16.35 -12.55 6.56
N THR A 101 17.09 -11.96 7.52
CA THR A 101 16.50 -11.31 8.69
C THR A 101 15.60 -10.16 8.27
N ARG A 102 16.02 -9.36 7.27
CA ARG A 102 15.19 -8.30 6.68
C ARG A 102 13.89 -8.86 6.11
N PHE A 103 14.00 -9.90 5.28
CA PHE A 103 12.86 -10.53 4.64
C PHE A 103 11.86 -11.10 5.65
N TYR A 104 12.32 -11.88 6.63
CA TYR A 104 11.46 -12.45 7.66
C TYR A 104 10.82 -11.36 8.52
N THR A 105 11.59 -10.33 8.90
CA THR A 105 11.07 -9.23 9.70
C THR A 105 9.99 -8.47 8.95
N TYR A 106 10.21 -8.05 7.69
CA TYR A 106 9.18 -7.35 6.91
C TYR A 106 7.95 -8.21 6.62
N SER A 107 8.15 -9.51 6.38
CA SER A 107 7.05 -10.47 6.23
C SER A 107 6.20 -10.54 7.51
N TYR A 108 6.83 -10.53 8.68
CA TYR A 108 6.12 -10.49 9.96
C TYR A 108 5.45 -9.14 10.21
N LEU A 109 6.12 -8.04 9.87
CA LEU A 109 5.54 -6.71 10.01
C LEU A 109 4.27 -6.55 9.16
N ALA A 110 4.18 -7.18 7.98
CA ALA A 110 2.94 -7.23 7.22
C ALA A 110 1.81 -7.93 7.99
N ALA A 111 2.08 -9.10 8.59
CA ALA A 111 1.13 -9.82 9.43
C ALA A 111 0.72 -9.04 10.68
N PHE A 112 1.68 -8.42 11.35
CA PHE A 112 1.44 -7.58 12.52
C PHE A 112 0.56 -6.38 12.19
N ASN A 113 0.85 -5.66 11.10
CA ASN A 113 0.03 -4.52 10.65
C ASN A 113 -1.36 -4.96 10.22
N PHE A 114 -1.49 -6.10 9.54
CA PHE A 114 -2.81 -6.66 9.22
C PHE A 114 -3.62 -6.97 10.49
N TRP A 115 -2.99 -7.53 11.52
CA TRP A 115 -3.64 -7.75 12.81
C TRP A 115 -4.08 -6.44 13.47
N MET A 116 -3.26 -5.38 13.43
CA MET A 116 -3.63 -4.07 13.98
C MET A 116 -4.87 -3.47 13.31
N LEU A 117 -5.11 -3.75 12.02
CA LEU A 117 -6.35 -3.32 11.34
C LEU A 117 -7.60 -3.99 11.94
N LEU A 118 -7.47 -5.22 12.41
CA LEU A 118 -8.58 -5.99 13.01
C LEU A 118 -8.73 -5.70 14.50
N ASN A 119 -7.61 -5.50 15.20
CA ASN A 119 -7.56 -5.24 16.62
C ASN A 119 -6.48 -4.18 16.94
N PRO A 120 -6.87 -2.89 17.02
CA PRO A 120 -5.95 -1.78 17.26
C PRO A 120 -5.61 -1.65 18.76
N SER A 121 -5.09 -2.70 19.38
CA SER A 121 -4.76 -2.72 20.81
C SER A 121 -3.36 -2.18 21.12
N THR A 122 -2.44 -2.24 20.16
CA THR A 122 -1.04 -1.82 20.32
C THR A 122 -0.78 -0.63 19.41
N LEU A 123 -0.94 0.58 19.94
CA LEU A 123 -0.79 1.85 19.21
C LEU A 123 0.56 2.54 19.46
N SER A 124 1.47 1.89 20.20
CA SER A 124 2.81 2.40 20.49
C SER A 124 3.77 2.18 19.31
N TYR A 125 4.84 2.97 19.26
CA TYR A 125 5.91 3.01 18.23
C TYR A 125 5.99 1.79 17.29
N ASP A 126 5.63 2.04 16.04
CA ASP A 126 5.77 1.16 14.89
C ASP A 126 7.26 0.83 14.70
N TRP A 127 7.71 -0.35 15.17
CA TRP A 127 9.07 -0.92 15.07
C TRP A 127 10.29 -0.04 15.44
N GLN A 128 10.11 1.23 15.80
CA GLN A 128 11.18 2.12 16.24
C GLN A 128 11.69 1.68 17.61
N MET A 129 12.94 2.04 17.90
CA MET A 129 13.63 1.71 19.16
C MET A 129 13.61 0.20 19.48
N GLY A 130 13.51 -0.65 18.45
CA GLY A 130 13.45 -2.10 18.61
C GLY A 130 12.18 -2.60 19.29
N SER A 131 11.08 -1.84 19.26
CA SER A 131 9.78 -2.24 19.86
C SER A 131 9.27 -3.58 19.32
N ILE A 132 9.62 -3.92 18.07
CA ILE A 132 9.40 -5.23 17.46
C ILE A 132 10.78 -5.86 17.20
N PRO A 133 11.15 -6.94 17.92
CA PRO A 133 12.43 -7.62 17.72
C PRO A 133 12.58 -8.17 16.30
N LEU A 134 13.80 -8.17 15.76
CA LEU A 134 14.09 -8.77 14.46
C LEU A 134 13.76 -10.27 14.44
N VAL A 135 13.33 -10.76 13.28
CA VAL A 135 13.13 -12.19 13.03
C VAL A 135 14.39 -12.76 12.40
N THR A 136 15.23 -13.40 13.22
CA THR A 136 16.58 -13.85 12.81
C THR A 136 16.65 -15.30 12.36
N SER A 137 15.58 -16.08 12.55
CA SER A 137 15.53 -17.52 12.24
C SER A 137 14.31 -17.86 11.40
N VAL A 138 14.47 -18.82 10.49
CA VAL A 138 13.35 -19.38 9.71
C VAL A 138 12.37 -20.14 10.60
N PHE A 139 12.84 -20.71 11.71
CA PHE A 139 12.03 -21.47 12.66
C PHE A 139 11.32 -20.59 13.70
N ASP A 140 11.40 -19.26 13.56
CA ASP A 140 10.65 -18.35 14.41
C ASP A 140 9.14 -18.50 14.18
N ILE A 141 8.38 -18.70 15.26
CA ILE A 141 6.92 -18.89 15.22
C ILE A 141 6.20 -17.73 14.52
N ARG A 142 6.78 -16.54 14.53
CA ARG A 142 6.25 -15.34 13.85
C ARG A 142 6.14 -15.52 12.34
N ASN A 143 6.98 -16.36 11.74
CA ASN A 143 6.90 -16.68 10.31
C ASN A 143 5.61 -17.45 9.96
N VAL A 144 5.01 -18.17 10.93
CA VAL A 144 3.71 -18.82 10.72
C VAL A 144 2.61 -17.77 10.50
N ALA A 145 2.62 -16.67 11.26
CA ALA A 145 1.66 -15.58 11.06
C ALA A 145 1.82 -14.92 9.68
N SER A 146 3.07 -14.71 9.23
CA SER A 146 3.37 -14.24 7.87
C SER A 146 2.85 -15.18 6.79
N ALA A 147 3.13 -16.48 6.94
CA ALA A 147 2.68 -17.49 5.99
C ALA A 147 1.16 -17.53 5.90
N LEU A 148 0.46 -17.51 7.03
CA LEU A 148 -1.01 -17.47 7.07
C LEU A 148 -1.57 -16.24 6.37
N LEU A 149 -1.00 -15.04 6.62
CA LEU A 149 -1.43 -13.82 5.93
C LEU A 149 -1.25 -13.95 4.42
N PHE A 150 -0.07 -14.35 3.95
CA PHE A 150 0.19 -14.44 2.51
C PHE A 150 -0.62 -15.53 1.82
N LEU A 151 -0.88 -16.66 2.49
CA LEU A 151 -1.80 -17.68 2.00
C LEU A 151 -3.22 -17.13 1.89
N PHE A 152 -3.72 -16.44 2.91
CA PHE A 152 -5.05 -15.83 2.89
C PHE A 152 -5.18 -14.80 1.75
N LEU A 153 -4.22 -13.89 1.60
CA LEU A 153 -4.22 -12.89 0.52
C LEU A 153 -4.09 -13.54 -0.87
N GLY A 154 -3.23 -14.55 -1.01
CA GLY A 154 -3.04 -15.28 -2.26
C GLY A 154 -4.28 -16.03 -2.71
N VAL A 155 -4.95 -16.74 -1.79
CA VAL A 155 -6.23 -17.42 -2.06
C VAL A 155 -7.32 -16.42 -2.42
N SER A 156 -7.42 -15.31 -1.69
CA SER A 156 -8.41 -14.25 -1.96
C SER A 156 -8.20 -13.62 -3.33
N ALA A 157 -6.94 -13.32 -3.70
CA ALA A 157 -6.60 -12.79 -5.01
C ALA A 157 -6.89 -13.79 -6.14
N LEU A 158 -6.57 -15.07 -5.94
CA LEU A 158 -6.89 -16.12 -6.91
C LEU A 158 -8.41 -16.27 -7.09
N GLN A 159 -9.18 -16.25 -6.00
CA GLN A 159 -10.63 -16.30 -6.06
C GLN A 159 -11.21 -15.11 -6.85
N LEU A 160 -10.71 -13.89 -6.62
CA LEU A 160 -11.10 -12.70 -7.37
C LEU A 160 -10.73 -12.81 -8.86
N LEU A 161 -9.55 -13.34 -9.18
CA LEU A 161 -9.13 -13.55 -10.56
C LEU A 161 -9.97 -14.62 -11.26
N LEU A 162 -10.40 -15.66 -10.54
CA LEU A 162 -11.17 -16.78 -11.08
C LEU A 162 -12.68 -16.52 -11.10
N SER A 163 -13.20 -15.61 -10.28
CA SER A 163 -14.63 -15.27 -10.27
C SER A 163 -15.08 -14.72 -11.63
N PRO A 164 -16.20 -15.23 -12.18
CA PRO A 164 -16.73 -14.81 -13.48
C PRO A 164 -17.19 -13.35 -13.48
#